data_AF-A0AAD6WQE8-F1
#
_entry.id   AF-A0AAD6WQE8-F1
#
_cell.length_a   1.000
_cell.length_b   1.000
_cell.length_c   1.000
_cell.angle_alpha   90.00
_cell.angle_beta   90.00
_cell.angle_gamma   90.00
#
_symmetry.space_group_name_H-M   'P 1'
#
loop_
_entity.id
_entity.type
_entity.pdbx_description
1 polymer ?
#
loop_
_entity_poly.entity_id
_entity_poly.type
_entity_poly.pdbx_seq_one_letter_code
_entity_poly.pdbx_strand_id
1 'polypeptide(L)'
;MIGDNVSARLLPVSGSMHLERLSIDIRQLFHTDTDTDTDTDEEQEEESGFNNLSTLPALTHLAFSSQPNPEIVGNVLRSCPKIQILVIAFSASEAKTARRYAKFVENVDGRLVVATATYADYSGDWEMGARGGEDIWVRAEKFIAAKKRGDIEDRATVEGEDDDD
;
A
#
# COMPACT_ATOMS: atom_id res chain seq x y z
N MET A 1 -9.53 10.16 -19.01
CA MET A 1 -9.95 8.74 -18.89
C MET A 1 -8.91 8.08 -18.03
N ILE A 2 -9.28 7.61 -16.84
CA ILE A 2 -8.42 6.75 -16.03
C ILE A 2 -8.48 5.40 -16.75
N GLY A 3 -7.35 4.90 -17.26
CA GLY A 3 -7.31 3.59 -17.91
C GLY A 3 -7.79 2.51 -16.93
N ASP A 4 -8.56 1.54 -17.43
CA ASP A 4 -9.30 0.51 -16.67
C ASP A 4 -8.43 -0.49 -15.88
N ASN A 5 -7.16 -0.17 -15.59
CA ASN A 5 -6.18 -1.09 -15.02
C ASN A 5 -5.96 -0.91 -13.50
N VAL A 6 -6.64 0.03 -12.86
CA VAL A 6 -6.69 0.07 -11.38
C VAL A 6 -7.74 -0.92 -10.92
N SER A 7 -7.31 -2.07 -10.39
CA SER A 7 -8.21 -3.00 -9.66
C SER A 7 -8.61 -2.37 -8.32
N ALA A 8 -9.43 -1.32 -8.38
CA ALA A 8 -10.05 -0.72 -7.22
C ALA A 8 -11.18 -1.65 -6.76
N ARG A 9 -10.89 -2.54 -5.82
CA ARG A 9 -11.94 -3.26 -5.11
C ARG A 9 -12.65 -2.26 -4.19
N LEU A 10 -13.70 -1.63 -4.71
CA LEU A 10 -14.60 -0.78 -3.94
C LEU A 10 -15.36 -1.66 -2.96
N LEU A 11 -15.15 -1.46 -1.65
CA LEU A 11 -15.98 -2.10 -0.63
C LEU A 11 -17.22 -1.23 -0.42
N PRO A 12 -18.43 -1.70 -0.75
CA PRO A 12 -19.64 -0.92 -0.50
C PRO A 12 -19.92 -0.86 1.00
N VAL A 13 -19.74 0.32 1.60
CA VAL A 13 -20.18 0.62 2.96
C VAL A 13 -21.48 1.42 2.86
N SER A 14 -22.61 0.72 2.99
CA SER A 14 -23.98 1.24 3.20
C SER A 14 -24.36 2.60 2.54
N GLY A 15 -24.99 2.55 1.37
CA GLY A 15 -25.88 3.62 0.86
C GLY A 15 -25.25 4.94 0.37
N SER A 16 -23.96 5.18 0.62
CA SER A 16 -23.19 6.29 0.06
C SER A 16 -21.89 5.74 -0.52
N MET A 17 -21.51 6.14 -1.74
CA MET A 17 -20.24 5.73 -2.37
C MET A 17 -19.07 6.48 -1.72
N HIS A 18 -18.78 6.21 -0.45
CA HIS A 18 -17.58 6.68 0.22
C HIS A 18 -16.52 5.59 0.11
N LEU A 19 -15.55 5.82 -0.78
CA LEU A 19 -14.39 4.95 -0.87
C LEU A 19 -13.40 5.31 0.24
N GLU A 20 -13.36 4.47 1.28
CA GLU A 20 -12.45 4.67 2.42
C GLU A 20 -11.17 3.84 2.32
N ARG A 21 -11.24 2.69 1.64
CA ARG A 21 -10.12 1.75 1.47
C ARG A 21 -9.85 1.51 -0.01
N LEU A 22 -8.60 1.69 -0.43
CA LEU A 22 -8.15 1.45 -1.80
C LEU A 22 -6.88 0.60 -1.79
N SER A 23 -6.82 -0.40 -2.65
CA SER A 23 -5.59 -1.14 -2.95
C SER A 23 -5.22 -0.91 -4.40
N ILE A 24 -3.95 -0.64 -4.65
CA ILE A 24 -3.42 -0.31 -5.97
C ILE A 24 -2.28 -1.29 -6.28
N ASP A 25 -2.40 -1.95 -7.43
CA ASP A 25 -1.27 -2.65 -8.02
C ASP A 25 -0.50 -1.70 -8.92
N ILE A 26 0.70 -1.30 -8.48
CA ILE A 26 1.52 -0.32 -9.19
C ILE A 26 2.05 -0.92 -10.49
N ARG A 27 2.21 -2.26 -10.60
CA ARG A 27 2.63 -2.89 -11.86
C ARG A 27 1.65 -2.59 -13.00
N GLN A 28 0.37 -2.41 -12.66
CA GLN A 28 -0.67 -2.05 -13.61
C GLN A 28 -0.64 -0.57 -14.03
N LEU A 29 -0.01 0.30 -13.24
CA LEU A 29 0.16 1.72 -13.57
C LEU A 29 1.30 1.96 -14.55
N PHE A 30 2.30 1.07 -14.56
CA PHE A 30 3.49 1.15 -15.41
C PHE A 30 3.53 0.06 -16.47
N HIS A 31 2.37 -0.40 -16.97
CA HIS A 31 2.34 -1.19 -18.21
C HIS A 31 2.77 -0.27 -19.37
N THR A 32 4.08 -0.07 -19.50
CA THR A 32 4.70 0.29 -20.76
C THR A 32 4.64 -0.98 -21.60
N ASP A 33 3.93 -0.92 -22.71
CA ASP A 33 4.02 -1.96 -23.73
C ASP A 33 5.49 -1.98 -24.17
N THR A 34 6.28 -2.92 -23.64
CA THR A 34 7.72 -3.03 -23.95
C THR A 34 8.01 -3.57 -25.36
N ASP A 35 7.03 -3.50 -26.26
CA ASP A 35 7.20 -3.84 -27.66
C ASP A 35 7.48 -2.56 -28.46
N THR A 36 8.72 -2.05 -28.46
CA THR A 36 9.35 -1.41 -29.65
C THR A 36 10.75 -0.85 -29.38
N ASP A 37 11.69 -1.20 -30.27
CA ASP A 37 13.06 -0.70 -30.37
C ASP A 37 13.16 0.80 -30.73
N THR A 38 12.99 1.71 -29.77
CA THR A 38 13.25 3.14 -30.02
C THR A 38 14.16 3.76 -28.96
N ASP A 39 15.39 4.08 -29.38
CA ASP A 39 16.38 4.90 -28.69
C ASP A 39 15.87 6.34 -28.52
N THR A 40 14.94 6.59 -27.60
CA THR A 40 14.43 7.96 -27.37
C THR A 40 14.27 8.25 -25.89
N ASP A 41 14.89 9.36 -25.46
CA ASP A 41 14.96 9.89 -24.10
C ASP A 41 13.57 10.26 -23.52
N GLU A 42 12.74 9.27 -23.20
CA GLU A 42 11.42 9.45 -22.57
C GLU A 42 11.45 9.04 -21.08
N GLU A 43 12.14 9.83 -20.25
CA GLU A 43 12.20 9.62 -18.79
C GLU A 43 11.19 10.46 -17.95
N GLN A 44 10.17 11.11 -18.54
CA GLN A 44 9.46 12.20 -17.82
C GLN A 44 7.94 12.10 -17.56
N GLU A 45 7.23 11.00 -17.85
CA GLU A 45 5.75 10.96 -17.64
C GLU A 45 5.25 10.15 -16.43
N GLU A 46 6.13 9.51 -15.64
CA GLU A 46 5.71 8.59 -14.56
C GLU A 46 5.07 9.26 -13.32
N GLU A 47 5.22 10.58 -13.12
CA GLU A 47 4.74 11.25 -11.89
C GLU A 47 3.22 11.50 -11.84
N SER A 48 2.49 11.37 -12.95
CA SER A 48 1.12 11.90 -13.05
C SER A 48 0.02 11.02 -12.43
N GLY A 49 0.28 9.72 -12.25
CA GLY A 49 -0.77 8.73 -11.90
C GLY A 49 -1.41 8.91 -10.53
N PHE A 50 -0.69 9.46 -9.55
CA PHE A 50 -1.16 9.55 -8.16
C PHE A 50 -1.92 10.84 -7.82
N ASN A 51 -1.91 11.83 -8.72
CA ASN A 51 -2.60 13.11 -8.50
C ASN A 51 -4.12 12.93 -8.28
N ASN A 52 -4.69 11.88 -8.86
CA ASN A 52 -6.11 11.57 -8.72
C ASN A 52 -6.48 11.07 -7.31
N LEU A 53 -5.54 10.59 -6.50
CA LEU A 53 -5.84 10.15 -5.13
C LEU A 53 -6.34 11.31 -4.24
N SER A 54 -5.89 12.53 -4.53
CA SER A 54 -6.37 13.73 -3.84
C SER A 54 -7.86 14.01 -4.07
N THR A 55 -8.45 13.46 -5.15
CA THR A 55 -9.88 13.59 -5.47
C THR A 55 -10.76 12.65 -4.64
N LEU A 56 -10.16 11.81 -3.80
CA LEU A 56 -10.85 10.87 -2.90
C LEU A 56 -10.79 11.39 -1.46
N PRO A 57 -11.60 12.40 -1.09
CA PRO A 57 -11.50 13.09 0.21
C PRO A 57 -11.95 12.23 1.40
N ALA A 58 -12.43 11.00 1.18
CA ALA A 58 -12.79 10.04 2.22
C ALA A 58 -11.74 8.93 2.38
N LEU A 59 -10.68 8.91 1.56
CA LEU A 59 -9.69 7.85 1.57
C LEU A 59 -8.86 7.91 2.87
N THR A 60 -8.99 6.87 3.69
CA THR A 60 -8.29 6.73 4.98
C THR A 60 -7.29 5.58 4.95
N HIS A 61 -7.50 4.58 4.09
CA HIS A 61 -6.64 3.41 3.97
C HIS A 61 -6.18 3.23 2.53
N LEU A 62 -4.87 3.11 2.34
CA LEU A 62 -4.26 2.86 1.04
C LEU A 62 -3.31 1.69 1.13
N ALA A 63 -3.31 0.80 0.13
CA ALA A 63 -2.34 -0.29 0.03
C ALA A 63 -1.67 -0.31 -1.35
N PHE A 64 -0.37 -0.59 -1.36
CA PHE A 64 0.40 -0.92 -2.56
C PHE A 64 0.79 -2.40 -2.54
N SER A 65 0.49 -3.13 -3.62
CA SER A 65 0.84 -4.55 -3.77
C SER A 65 2.23 -4.81 -4.32
N SER A 66 3.00 -3.75 -4.59
CA SER A 66 4.41 -3.80 -4.92
C SER A 66 5.12 -2.61 -4.32
N GLN A 67 6.45 -2.64 -4.28
CA GLN A 67 7.26 -1.56 -3.72
C GLN A 67 7.12 -0.26 -4.54
N PRO A 68 6.47 0.80 -4.00
CA PRO A 68 6.52 2.12 -4.63
C PRO A 68 7.90 2.77 -4.43
N ASN A 69 8.27 3.70 -5.32
CA ASN A 69 9.34 4.65 -5.02
C ASN A 69 8.99 5.42 -3.71
N PRO A 70 9.89 5.52 -2.73
CA PRO A 70 9.62 6.28 -1.50
C PRO A 70 9.17 7.73 -1.71
N GLU A 71 9.63 8.39 -2.77
CA GLU A 71 9.19 9.76 -3.11
C GLU A 71 7.71 9.80 -3.45
N ILE A 72 7.21 8.79 -4.17
CA ILE A 72 5.78 8.60 -4.45
C ILE A 72 5.00 8.45 -3.15
N VAL A 73 5.49 7.63 -2.21
CA VAL A 73 4.85 7.47 -0.89
C VAL A 73 4.77 8.80 -0.15
N GLY A 74 5.87 9.55 -0.12
CA GLY A 74 5.91 10.89 0.47
C GLY A 74 4.93 11.86 -0.20
N ASN A 75 4.85 11.86 -1.53
CA ASN A 75 3.91 12.69 -2.30
C ASN A 75 2.46 12.35 -1.99
N VAL A 76 2.12 11.06 -1.96
CA VAL A 76 0.77 10.59 -1.64
C VAL A 76 0.38 10.99 -0.22
N LEU A 77 1.25 10.76 0.77
CA LEU A 77 0.97 11.09 2.17
C LEU A 77 0.84 12.60 2.42
N ARG A 78 1.57 13.44 1.67
CA ARG A 78 1.42 14.91 1.69
C ARG A 78 0.12 15.36 1.05
N SER A 79 -0.24 14.77 -0.08
CA SER A 79 -1.43 15.16 -0.86
C SER A 79 -2.73 14.63 -0.27
N CYS A 80 -2.65 13.55 0.52
CA CYS A 80 -3.80 12.88 1.13
C CYS A 80 -3.67 12.88 2.66
N PRO A 81 -3.91 14.03 3.34
CA PRO A 81 -3.73 14.16 4.79
C PRO A 81 -4.70 13.31 5.62
N LYS A 82 -5.78 12.81 5.01
CA LYS A 82 -6.76 11.95 5.67
C LYS A 82 -6.39 10.47 5.66
N ILE A 83 -5.40 10.05 4.87
CA ILE A 83 -4.86 8.70 4.98
C ILE A 83 -4.37 8.54 6.41
N GLN A 84 -4.82 7.49 7.09
CA GLN A 84 -4.44 7.11 8.44
C GLN A 84 -3.51 5.90 8.41
N ILE A 85 -3.67 5.05 7.40
CA ILE A 85 -2.92 3.81 7.24
C ILE A 85 -2.52 3.68 5.77
N LEU A 86 -1.22 3.56 5.55
CA LEU A 86 -0.66 3.19 4.27
C LEU A 86 0.04 1.84 4.43
N VAL A 87 -0.39 0.83 3.69
CA VAL A 87 0.20 -0.51 3.69
C VAL A 87 1.03 -0.70 2.44
N ILE A 88 2.26 -1.16 2.58
CA ILE A 88 3.07 -1.64 1.45
C ILE A 88 3.28 -3.13 1.69
N ALA A 89 2.66 -3.95 0.85
CA ALA A 89 2.82 -5.39 0.97
C ALA A 89 3.98 -5.86 0.10
N PHE A 90 4.77 -6.75 0.70
CA PHE A 90 5.84 -7.47 0.03
C PHE A 90 5.52 -8.95 0.07
N SER A 91 5.90 -9.68 -0.98
CA SER A 91 5.87 -11.14 -0.95
C SER A 91 6.85 -11.69 0.10
N ALA A 92 6.67 -12.94 0.52
CA ALA A 92 7.59 -13.60 1.46
C ALA A 92 9.04 -13.62 0.95
N SER A 93 9.22 -13.86 -0.36
CA SER A 93 10.54 -13.78 -1.02
C SER A 93 11.19 -12.40 -0.98
N GLU A 94 10.43 -11.34 -0.70
CA GLU A 94 10.90 -9.96 -0.65
C GLU A 94 11.12 -9.44 0.78
N ALA A 95 11.10 -10.30 1.81
CA ALA A 95 11.25 -9.90 3.21
C ALA A 95 12.49 -9.01 3.47
N LYS A 96 13.63 -9.34 2.85
CA LYS A 96 14.86 -8.53 2.96
C LYS A 96 14.70 -7.14 2.34
N THR A 97 14.01 -7.05 1.19
CA THR A 97 13.71 -5.80 0.50
C THR A 97 12.77 -4.95 1.36
N ALA A 98 11.73 -5.57 1.91
CA ALA A 98 10.78 -4.91 2.78
C ALA A 98 11.42 -4.34 4.06
N ARG A 99 12.31 -5.09 4.71
CA ARG A 99 13.07 -4.58 5.88
C ARG A 99 13.94 -3.38 5.54
N ARG A 100 14.56 -3.36 4.35
CA ARG A 100 15.33 -2.19 3.87
C ARG A 100 14.42 -1.01 3.58
N TYR A 101 13.29 -1.27 2.93
CA TYR A 101 12.29 -0.27 2.62
C TYR A 101 11.75 0.38 3.88
N ALA A 102 11.34 -0.43 4.86
CA ALA A 102 10.87 0.00 6.17
C ALA A 102 11.82 0.98 6.85
N LYS A 103 13.12 0.67 6.88
CA LYS A 103 14.14 1.57 7.45
C LYS A 103 14.25 2.90 6.71
N PHE A 104 14.08 2.88 5.40
CA PHE A 104 14.11 4.11 4.59
C PHE A 104 12.91 5.01 4.92
N VAL A 105 11.73 4.41 5.10
CA VAL A 105 10.48 5.13 5.30
C VAL A 105 10.08 5.36 6.75
N GLU A 106 10.80 4.78 7.71
CA GLU A 106 10.58 4.90 9.16
C GLU A 106 10.52 6.37 9.61
N ASN A 107 11.32 7.23 8.96
CA ASN A 107 11.38 8.67 9.26
C ASN A 107 10.44 9.53 8.41
N VAL A 108 9.65 8.94 7.50
CA VAL A 108 8.82 9.69 6.56
C VAL A 108 7.49 10.07 7.21
N ASP A 109 6.78 9.11 7.81
CA ASP A 109 5.46 9.35 8.37
C ASP A 109 5.02 8.24 9.34
N GLY A 110 4.49 8.62 10.51
CA GLY A 110 3.99 7.68 11.52
C GLY A 110 2.72 6.90 11.13
N ARG A 111 2.11 7.22 9.98
CA ARG A 111 0.93 6.54 9.41
C ARG A 111 1.27 5.33 8.54
N LEU A 112 2.56 5.08 8.33
CA LEU A 112 3.04 4.06 7.41
C LEU A 112 3.22 2.71 8.10
N VAL A 113 2.73 1.66 7.44
CA VAL A 113 2.92 0.25 7.83
C VAL A 113 3.56 -0.50 6.67
N VAL A 114 4.73 -1.07 6.89
CA VAL A 114 5.35 -2.00 5.95
C VAL A 114 5.00 -3.42 6.39
N ALA A 115 4.12 -4.06 5.61
CA ALA A 115 3.62 -5.39 5.91
C ALA A 115 4.44 -6.44 5.14
N THR A 116 5.05 -7.37 5.87
CA THR A 116 5.86 -8.43 5.27
C THR A 116 5.20 -9.80 5.42
N ALA A 117 5.39 -10.64 4.39
CA ALA A 117 5.46 -12.11 4.49
C ALA A 117 4.18 -12.97 4.61
N THR A 118 2.95 -12.46 4.70
CA THR A 118 1.75 -13.34 4.60
C THR A 118 0.72 -12.92 3.55
N TYR A 119 1.02 -11.86 2.78
CA TYR A 119 0.02 -11.16 1.95
C TYR A 119 0.17 -11.40 0.46
N ALA A 120 0.98 -12.39 0.04
CA ALA A 120 1.07 -12.78 -1.36
C ALA A 120 -0.29 -13.23 -1.92
N ASP A 121 -1.16 -13.74 -1.05
CA ASP A 121 -2.57 -13.97 -1.35
C ASP A 121 -3.46 -12.88 -0.73
N TYR A 122 -3.44 -11.69 -1.33
CA TYR A 122 -4.40 -10.63 -1.02
C TYR A 122 -5.86 -11.10 -1.09
N SER A 123 -6.16 -12.09 -1.94
CA SER A 123 -7.51 -12.63 -2.05
C SER A 123 -7.87 -13.46 -0.82
N GLY A 124 -6.95 -14.29 -0.34
CA GLY A 124 -7.10 -15.09 0.87
C GLY A 124 -7.19 -14.25 2.14
N ASP A 125 -6.35 -13.22 2.27
CA ASP A 125 -6.41 -12.27 3.40
C ASP A 125 -7.75 -11.50 3.41
N TRP A 126 -8.18 -11.04 2.23
CA TRP A 126 -9.47 -10.37 2.10
C TRP A 126 -10.64 -11.31 2.44
N GLU A 127 -10.62 -12.55 1.95
CA GLU A 127 -11.66 -13.53 2.23
C GLU A 127 -11.70 -13.86 3.74
N MET A 128 -10.54 -13.92 4.40
CA MET A 128 -10.46 -14.09 5.85
C MET A 128 -11.18 -12.96 6.57
N GLY A 129 -10.94 -11.70 6.19
CA GLY A 129 -11.67 -10.54 6.72
C GLY A 129 -13.17 -10.60 6.46
N ALA A 130 -13.58 -10.99 5.24
CA ALA A 130 -14.98 -11.14 4.87
C ALA A 130 -15.71 -12.22 5.70
N ARG A 131 -14.99 -13.24 6.16
CA ARG A 131 -15.49 -14.29 7.05
C ARG A 131 -15.46 -13.90 8.54
N GLY A 132 -15.09 -12.66 8.86
CA GLY A 132 -14.99 -12.15 10.24
C GLY A 132 -13.67 -12.45 10.94
N GLY A 133 -12.67 -12.95 10.21
CA GLY A 133 -11.29 -13.05 10.69
C GLY A 133 -10.54 -11.72 10.62
N GLU A 134 -9.25 -11.74 10.94
CA GLU A 134 -8.39 -10.55 10.88
C GLU A 134 -7.71 -10.43 9.53
N ASP A 135 -8.08 -9.41 8.75
CA ASP A 135 -7.42 -9.07 7.49
C ASP A 135 -6.20 -8.15 7.71
N ILE A 136 -5.53 -7.80 6.61
CA ILE A 136 -4.39 -6.87 6.57
C ILE A 136 -4.73 -5.52 7.19
N TRP A 137 -5.96 -5.04 7.02
CA TRP A 137 -6.37 -3.73 7.51
C TRP A 137 -6.51 -3.74 9.02
N VAL A 138 -7.19 -4.75 9.57
CA VAL A 138 -7.32 -4.92 11.03
C VAL A 138 -5.94 -5.06 11.67
N ARG A 139 -5.03 -5.84 11.06
CA ARG A 139 -3.65 -5.98 11.54
C ARG A 139 -2.88 -4.67 11.49
N ALA A 140 -2.98 -3.92 10.39
CA ALA A 140 -2.34 -2.61 10.25
C ALA A 140 -2.91 -1.57 11.24
N GLU A 141 -4.23 -1.55 11.46
CA GLU A 141 -4.90 -0.70 12.46
C GLU A 141 -4.38 -0.99 13.87
N LYS A 142 -4.31 -2.26 14.26
CA LYS A 142 -3.76 -2.69 15.54
C LYS A 142 -2.29 -2.29 15.70
N PHE A 143 -1.49 -2.48 14.65
CA PHE A 143 -0.07 -2.10 14.66
C PHE A 143 0.11 -0.59 14.88
N ILE A 144 -0.59 0.25 14.10
CA ILE A 144 -0.54 1.70 14.26
C ILE A 144 -1.06 2.13 15.62
N ALA A 145 -2.11 1.49 16.13
CA ALA A 145 -2.63 1.79 17.46
C ALA A 145 -1.61 1.45 18.57
N ALA A 146 -0.93 0.31 18.47
CA ALA A 146 0.12 -0.10 19.40
C ALA A 146 1.33 0.84 19.33
N LYS A 147 1.77 1.21 18.12
CA LYS A 147 2.81 2.21 17.88
C LYS A 147 2.47 3.56 18.51
N LYS A 148 1.24 4.06 18.32
CA LYS A 148 0.76 5.32 18.92
C LYS A 148 0.72 5.30 20.45
N ARG A 149 0.55 4.12 21.07
CA ARG A 149 0.62 3.95 22.53
C ARG A 149 2.06 3.81 23.05
N GLY A 150 3.03 3.59 22.17
CA GLY A 150 4.42 3.30 22.54
C GLY A 150 4.64 1.84 22.94
N ASP A 151 3.72 0.93 22.61
CA ASP A 151 3.84 -0.51 22.92
C ASP A 151 4.86 -1.19 21.99
N ILE A 152 5.11 -0.61 20.81
CA ILE A 152 6.06 -1.10 19.82
C ILE A 152 7.06 0.03 19.56
N GLU A 153 8.34 -0.31 19.43
CA GLU A 153 9.36 0.62 18.95
C GLU A 153 8.93 1.22 17.60
N ASP A 154 9.46 2.39 17.24
CA ASP A 154 9.08 3.15 16.04
C ASP A 154 9.40 2.46 14.69
N ARG A 155 9.67 1.15 14.70
CA ARG A 155 9.87 0.34 13.51
C ARG A 155 8.61 0.28 12.66
N ALA A 156 8.80 0.25 11.35
CA ALA A 156 7.71 0.21 10.38
C ALA A 156 7.28 -1.23 9.98
N THR A 157 7.89 -2.28 10.53
CA THR A 157 7.66 -3.67 10.10
C THR A 157 6.73 -4.46 11.02
N VAL A 158 5.75 -5.13 10.42
CA VAL A 158 5.05 -6.28 11.02
C VAL A 158 5.76 -7.54 10.52
N GLU A 159 6.56 -8.17 11.37
CA GLU A 159 7.14 -9.48 11.07
C GLU A 159 6.01 -10.52 11.16
N GLY A 160 5.81 -11.29 10.08
CA GLY A 160 5.14 -12.58 10.21
C GLY A 160 6.09 -13.49 10.98
N GLU A 161 5.56 -14.34 11.86
CA GLU A 161 6.35 -15.39 12.49
C GLU A 161 6.90 -16.28 11.36
N ASP A 162 8.15 -16.04 10.98
CA ASP A 162 8.92 -16.96 10.17
C ASP A 162 9.21 -18.14 11.12
N ASP A 163 8.37 -19.18 11.06
CA ASP A 163 8.67 -20.47 11.68
C ASP A 163 9.91 -21.04 10.97
N ASP A 164 11.09 -20.74 11.50
CA ASP A 164 12.35 -21.38 11.14
C ASP A 164 12.30 -22.85 11.59
N ASP A 165 11.87 -23.75 10.69
CA ASP A 165 12.09 -25.21 10.74
C ASP A 165 12.88 -25.72 9.51
#